data_AF-A0A191T557-F1
#
_entry.id   AF-A0A191T557-F1
#
_cell.length_a   1.000
_cell.length_b   1.000
_cell.length_c   1.000
_cell.angle_alpha   90.00
_cell.angle_beta   90.00
_cell.angle_gamma   90.00
#
_symmetry.space_group_name_H-M   'P 1'
#
loop_
_entity.id
_entity.type
_entity.pdbx_description
1 polymer ?
#
loop_
_entity_poly.entity_id
_entity_poly.type
_entity_poly.pdbx_seq_one_letter_code
_entity_poly.pdbx_strand_id
1 'polypeptide(L)'
;MKQYLTMTKYSISKDMVGSTEAQICFLTDRVIQLSYHLKTHTKDYSSQRGLRKILGRRKRLLNYLNRIDTIRYNQLLNKLGIRGIRKNS
;
A
#
# COMPACT_ATOMS: atom_id res chain seq x y z
N MET A 1 -9.19 15.52 -1.83
CA MET A 1 -7.91 16.24 -1.63
C MET A 1 -6.74 15.36 -1.19
N LYS A 2 -6.82 14.52 -0.14
CA LYS A 2 -5.67 13.71 0.33
C LYS A 2 -5.05 12.74 -0.71
N GLN A 3 -5.84 12.17 -1.63
CA GLN A 3 -5.33 11.24 -2.65
C GLN A 3 -4.32 11.90 -3.61
N TYR A 4 -4.55 13.16 -3.97
CA TYR A 4 -3.66 13.92 -4.86
C TYR A 4 -2.30 14.23 -4.20
N LEU A 5 -2.28 14.42 -2.87
CA LEU A 5 -1.04 14.65 -2.12
C LEU A 5 -0.13 13.41 -2.06
N THR A 6 -0.74 12.22 -2.00
CA THR A 6 0.01 10.96 -2.08
C THR A 6 0.56 10.74 -3.49
N MET A 7 -0.18 11.13 -4.53
CA MET A 7 0.28 11.03 -5.91
C MET A 7 1.47 11.93 -6.22
N THR A 8 1.47 13.16 -5.71
CA THR A 8 2.63 14.05 -5.84
C THR A 8 3.84 13.51 -5.09
N LYS A 9 3.65 12.94 -3.88
CA LYS A 9 4.71 12.31 -3.08
C LYS A 9 5.42 11.17 -3.81
N TYR A 10 4.69 10.38 -4.59
CA TYR A 10 5.27 9.27 -5.35
C TYR A 10 5.43 9.57 -6.84
N SER A 11 5.33 10.84 -7.27
CA SER A 11 5.45 11.25 -8.68
C SER A 11 4.59 10.40 -9.63
N ILE A 12 3.39 10.03 -9.19
CA ILE A 12 2.44 9.24 -9.96
C ILE A 12 1.75 10.21 -10.91
N SER A 13 1.93 10.05 -12.22
CA SER A 13 1.23 10.88 -13.21
C SER A 13 -0.29 10.77 -13.04
N LYS A 14 -1.03 11.83 -13.41
CA LYS A 14 -2.49 11.87 -13.36
C LYS A 14 -3.14 10.76 -14.20
N ASP A 15 -2.45 10.30 -15.23
CA ASP A 15 -2.93 9.21 -16.11
C ASP A 15 -2.73 7.82 -15.49
N MET A 16 -1.93 7.72 -14.42
CA MET A 16 -1.70 6.48 -13.68
C MET A 16 -2.70 6.31 -12.53
N VAL A 17 -3.69 7.20 -12.39
CA VAL A 17 -4.80 7.05 -11.42
C VAL A 17 -5.55 5.77 -11.72
N GLY A 18 -5.62 4.86 -10.74
CA GLY A 18 -6.31 3.57 -10.88
C GLY A 18 -5.38 2.39 -11.21
N SER A 19 -4.13 2.65 -11.62
CA SER A 19 -3.11 1.61 -11.79
C SER A 19 -2.87 0.81 -10.52
N THR A 20 -2.37 -0.42 -10.68
CA THR A 20 -2.05 -1.31 -9.56
C THR A 20 -1.05 -0.64 -8.60
N GLU A 21 -0.04 0.02 -9.15
CA GLU A 21 1.01 0.75 -8.44
C GLU A 21 0.43 1.92 -7.64
N ALA A 22 -0.44 2.74 -8.25
CA ALA A 22 -1.08 3.84 -7.56
C ALA A 22 -1.96 3.37 -6.40
N GLN A 23 -2.71 2.27 -6.59
CA GLN A 23 -3.50 1.67 -5.52
C GLN A 23 -2.62 1.16 -4.38
N ILE A 24 -1.47 0.53 -4.67
CA ILE A 24 -0.52 0.06 -3.65
C ILE A 24 0.07 1.24 -2.86
N CYS A 25 0.44 2.34 -3.52
CA CYS A 25 0.92 3.55 -2.86
C CYS A 25 -0.12 4.13 -1.91
N PHE A 26 -1.37 4.27 -2.37
CA PHE A 26 -2.47 4.79 -1.55
C PHE A 26 -2.76 3.90 -0.33
N LEU A 27 -2.84 2.58 -0.54
CA LEU A 27 -3.06 1.64 0.57
C LEU A 27 -1.90 1.68 1.57
N THR A 28 -0.67 1.88 1.10
CA THR A 28 0.52 1.99 1.96
C THR A 28 0.46 3.22 2.85
N ASP A 29 0.18 4.40 2.29
CA ASP A 29 0.00 5.62 3.08
C ASP A 29 -1.12 5.45 4.11
N ARG A 30 -2.23 4.79 3.74
CA ARG A 30 -3.34 4.55 4.65
C ARG A 30 -2.99 3.57 5.77
N VAL A 31 -2.20 2.53 5.47
CA VAL A 31 -1.64 1.62 6.50
C VAL A 31 -0.81 2.41 7.50
N ILE A 32 0.10 3.28 7.04
CA ILE A 32 0.96 4.08 7.91
C ILE A 32 0.12 4.98 8.84
N GLN A 33 -0.88 5.67 8.28
CA GLN A 33 -1.78 6.55 9.05
C GLN A 33 -2.57 5.77 10.12
N LEU A 34 -3.18 4.65 9.75
CA LEU A 34 -3.91 3.79 10.69
C LEU A 34 -3.00 3.16 11.73
N SER A 35 -1.79 2.75 11.35
CA SER A 35 -0.80 2.23 12.29
C SER A 35 -0.40 3.27 13.32
N TYR A 36 -0.23 4.54 12.94
CA TYR A 36 0.04 5.62 13.89
C TYR A 36 -1.15 5.86 14.83
N HIS A 37 -2.37 5.94 14.29
CA HIS A 37 -3.60 6.11 15.08
C HIS A 37 -3.78 4.98 16.11
N LEU A 38 -3.52 3.73 15.73
CA LEU A 38 -3.68 2.58 16.61
C LEU A 38 -2.59 2.47 17.69
N LYS A 39 -1.47 3.19 17.57
CA LYS A 39 -0.48 3.29 18.66
C LYS A 39 -1.05 4.02 19.88
N THR A 40 -1.88 5.04 19.66
CA THR A 40 -2.54 5.78 20.74
C THR A 40 -3.89 5.16 21.12
N HIS A 41 -4.58 4.52 20.17
CA HIS A 41 -5.90 3.91 20.38
C HIS A 41 -5.85 2.38 20.25
N THR A 42 -5.17 1.72 21.19
CA THR A 42 -4.95 0.26 21.15
C THR A 42 -6.23 -0.57 21.27
N LYS A 43 -7.31 -0.02 21.85
CA LYS A 43 -8.61 -0.68 22.02
C LYS A 43 -9.59 -0.46 20.84
N ASP A 44 -9.20 0.28 19.80
CA ASP A 44 -10.05 0.43 18.61
C ASP A 44 -9.97 -0.80 17.70
N TYR A 45 -10.74 -1.83 18.07
CA TYR A 45 -10.81 -3.09 17.33
C TYR A 45 -11.46 -2.94 15.94
N SER A 46 -12.31 -1.94 15.74
CA SER A 46 -12.94 -1.66 14.44
C SER A 46 -11.89 -1.18 13.44
N SER A 47 -11.07 -0.21 13.85
CA SER A 47 -9.96 0.29 13.04
C SER A 47 -8.88 -0.78 12.82
N GLN A 48 -8.58 -1.63 13.80
CA GLN A 48 -7.68 -2.78 13.60
C GLN A 48 -8.21 -3.76 12.54
N ARG A 49 -9.51 -4.06 12.56
CA ARG A 49 -10.15 -4.89 11.53
C ARG A 49 -10.05 -4.24 10.16
N GLY A 50 -10.27 -2.92 10.08
CA GLY A 50 -10.07 -2.14 8.86
C GLY A 50 -8.63 -2.23 8.34
N LEU A 51 -7.64 -2.03 9.22
CA LEU A 51 -6.22 -2.15 8.90
C LEU A 51 -5.87 -3.53 8.34
N ARG A 52 -6.36 -4.61 8.95
CA ARG A 52 -6.15 -5.99 8.45
C ARG A 52 -6.70 -6.17 7.04
N LYS A 53 -7.89 -5.64 6.74
CA LYS A 53 -8.47 -5.68 5.38
C LYS A 53 -7.60 -4.94 4.36
N ILE A 54 -7.10 -3.75 4.72
CA ILE A 54 -6.24 -2.93 3.86
C ILE A 54 -4.91 -3.65 3.59
N LEU A 55 -4.28 -4.23 4.61
CA LEU A 55 -3.06 -5.03 4.48
C LEU A 55 -3.27 -6.23 3.54
N GLY A 56 -4.40 -6.94 3.69
CA GLY A 56 -4.75 -8.05 2.81
C GLY A 56 -4.93 -7.63 1.35
N ARG A 57 -5.66 -6.53 1.10
CA ARG A 57 -5.83 -5.98 -0.26
C ARG A 57 -4.49 -5.58 -0.88
N ARG A 58 -3.64 -4.88 -0.12
CA ARG A 58 -2.30 -4.48 -0.59
C ARG A 58 -1.44 -5.68 -0.94
N LYS A 59 -1.45 -6.74 -0.12
CA LYS A 59 -0.73 -8.00 -0.39
C LYS A 59 -1.19 -8.64 -1.71
N ARG A 60 -2.50 -8.68 -1.98
CA ARG A 60 -3.04 -9.22 -3.23
C ARG A 60 -2.59 -8.43 -4.46
N LEU A 61 -2.60 -7.09 -4.38
CA LEU A 61 -2.14 -6.23 -5.48
C LEU A 61 -0.63 -6.38 -5.73
N LEU A 62 0.18 -6.45 -4.67
CA LEU A 62 1.61 -6.70 -4.79
C LEU A 62 1.91 -8.08 -5.41
N ASN A 63 1.17 -9.12 -5.02
CA ASN A 63 1.27 -10.44 -5.65
C ASN A 63 0.88 -10.40 -7.13
N TYR A 64 -0.18 -9.67 -7.48
CA TYR A 64 -0.62 -9.50 -8.86
C TYR A 64 0.44 -8.78 -9.70
N LEU A 65 0.98 -7.66 -9.19
CA LEU A 65 2.03 -6.91 -9.87
C LEU A 65 3.28 -7.78 -10.07
N ASN A 66 3.71 -8.52 -9.06
CA ASN A 66 4.86 -9.42 -9.16
C ASN A 66 4.65 -10.56 -10.17
N ARG A 67 3.41 -11.00 -10.40
CA ARG A 67 3.09 -12.02 -11.42
C ARG A 67 3.15 -11.48 -12.84
N ILE A 68 2.82 -10.20 -13.03
CA ILE A 68 2.77 -9.56 -14.34
C ILE A 68 4.12 -8.97 -14.72
N ASP A 69 4.72 -8.23 -13.80
CA ASP A 69 5.96 -7.49 -14.02
C ASP A 69 6.77 -7.42 -12.73
N THR A 70 7.77 -8.29 -12.65
CA THR A 70 8.68 -8.39 -11.51
C THR A 70 9.58 -7.15 -11.38
N ILE A 71 9.91 -6.47 -12.49
CA ILE A 71 10.74 -5.28 -12.49
C ILE A 71 9.97 -4.13 -11.83
N ARG A 72 8.74 -3.88 -12.26
CA ARG A 72 7.85 -2.87 -11.64
C ARG A 72 7.60 -3.16 -10.17
N TYR A 73 7.38 -4.43 -9.83
CA TYR A 73 7.23 -4.84 -8.43
C TYR A 73 8.46 -4.47 -7.58
N ASN A 74 9.67 -4.79 -8.05
CA ASN A 74 10.90 -4.47 -7.32
C ASN A 74 11.15 -2.97 -7.21
N GLN A 75 10.92 -2.21 -8.29
CA GLN A 75 11.00 -0.75 -8.29
C GLN A 75 10.02 -0.13 -7.28
N LEU A 76 8.79 -0.63 -7.26
CA LEU A 76 7.75 -0.16 -6.34
C LEU A 76 8.09 -0.48 -4.88
N LEU A 77 8.61 -1.69 -4.60
CA LEU A 77 9.06 -2.06 -3.26
C LEU A 77 10.17 -1.14 -2.76
N ASN A 78 11.18 -0.87 -3.60
CA ASN A 78 12.29 0.02 -3.26
C ASN A 78 11.79 1.43 -3.01
N LYS A 79 10.88 1.94 -3.85
CA LYS A 79 10.29 3.27 -3.71
C LYS A 79 9.46 3.44 -2.44
N LEU A 80 8.75 2.39 -2.02
CA LEU A 80 7.88 2.43 -0.84
C LEU A 80 8.58 1.98 0.46
N GLY A 81 9.78 1.41 0.38
CA GLY A 81 10.51 0.90 1.55
C GLY A 81 9.77 -0.24 2.28
N ILE A 82 8.93 -1.01 1.56
CA ILE A 82 8.13 -2.08 2.16
C ILE A 82 8.88 -3.40 2.02
N ARG A 83 8.85 -4.24 3.06
CA ARG A 83 9.34 -5.62 2.95
C ARG A 83 8.49 -6.42 1.97
N GLY A 84 9.14 -7.05 1.00
CA GLY A 84 8.51 -7.89 0.00
C GLY A 84 7.71 -9.06 0.60
N ILE A 85 6.88 -9.69 -0.23
CA ILE A 85 6.02 -10.79 0.21
C ILE A 85 6.89 -12.03 0.48
N ARG A 86 6.84 -12.54 1.71
CA ARG A 86 7.41 -13.84 2.06
C ARG A 86 6.65 -14.91 1.27
N LYS A 87 7.32 -15.56 0.31
CA LYS A 87 6.81 -16.76 -0.34
C LYS A 87 6.81 -17.86 0.72
N ASN A 88 5.63 -18.31 1.13
CA ASN A 88 5.54 -19.60 1.80
C ASN A 88 5.60 -20.62 0.66
N SER A 89 6.79 -21.17 0.45
CA SER A 89 7.00 -22.40 -0.32
C SER A 89 6.32 -23.56 0.38
#